data_AF-A0AAN5I7Z8-F1
#
_entry.id   AF-A0AAN5I7Z8-F1
#
_cell.length_a   1.000
_cell.length_b   1.000
_cell.length_c   1.000
_cell.angle_alpha   90.00
_cell.angle_beta   90.00
_cell.angle_gamma   90.00
#
_symmetry.space_group_name_H-M   'P 1'
#
loop_
_entity.id
_entity.type
_entity.pdbx_description
1 polymer ?
#
loop_
_entity_poly.entity_id
_entity_poly.type
_entity_poly.pdbx_seq_one_letter_code
_entity_poly.pdbx_strand_id
1 'polypeptide(L)'
;MRDSGRSDLILSNSTTYRILSRLPAMKSHAKSCIDYFESSASSAILDIDRMLSELETMNLLDHGEVNGFKTSFRQIMEYLNGNFKLHAKMQSYYSDHCLTWGLSDTSNTFLIAPHSHSHQKRCADCKGMDEIIEKVNKTLVEIKDEATGAKKQKLTEFIVEYGYNVKKLYELKAHHARSVFTSLERERIIGSLEENQCFLTADYVQKWLPAFFKESQKMWFGKNGK
;
A
#
# COMPACT_ATOMS: atom_id res chain seq x y z
N MET A 1 12.48 29.22 0.64
CA MET A 1 12.21 30.15 1.77
C MET A 1 12.55 31.53 1.28
N ARG A 2 11.58 32.46 1.27
CA ARG A 2 11.89 33.87 0.96
C ARG A 2 12.57 34.47 2.18
N ASP A 3 13.68 35.14 1.95
CA ASP A 3 14.44 35.85 2.98
C ASP A 3 13.53 36.95 3.55
N SER A 4 13.15 36.82 4.83
CA SER A 4 12.20 37.72 5.49
C SER A 4 12.84 39.04 5.91
N GLY A 5 14.13 39.26 5.62
CA GLY A 5 14.85 40.51 5.93
C GLY A 5 14.98 40.81 7.42
N ARG A 6 14.56 39.88 8.29
CA ARG A 6 14.62 39.98 9.75
C ARG A 6 15.92 39.39 10.27
N SER A 7 17.00 40.15 10.13
CA SER A 7 18.33 39.79 10.61
C SER A 7 18.41 39.65 12.13
N ASP A 8 17.46 40.23 12.85
CA ASP A 8 17.29 40.15 14.31
C ASP A 8 16.86 38.76 14.81
N LEU A 9 16.29 37.93 13.93
CA LEU A 9 15.89 36.55 14.25
C LEU A 9 16.95 35.50 13.86
N ILE A 10 18.06 35.93 13.23
CA ILE A 10 19.12 35.03 12.79
C ILE A 10 20.04 34.72 13.97
N LEU A 11 19.95 33.49 14.47
CA LEU A 11 20.85 33.00 15.51
C LEU A 11 22.29 32.95 15.00
N SER A 12 23.23 33.46 15.80
CA SER A 12 24.66 33.34 15.48
C SER A 12 25.08 31.87 15.41
N ASN A 13 26.05 31.54 14.55
CA ASN A 13 26.58 30.17 14.44
C ASN A 13 26.96 29.58 15.80
N SER A 14 27.58 30.37 16.67
CA SER A 14 27.96 29.93 18.03
C SER A 14 26.75 29.54 18.89
N THR A 15 25.65 30.31 18.78
CA THR A 15 24.40 30.04 19.49
C THR A 15 23.75 28.77 18.95
N THR A 16 23.72 28.61 17.62
CA THR A 16 23.19 27.41 16.96
C THR A 16 23.97 26.15 17.35
N TYR A 17 25.30 26.20 17.36
CA TYR A 17 26.13 25.07 17.81
C TYR A 17 25.92 24.74 19.29
N ARG A 18 25.74 25.75 20.16
CA ARG A 18 25.41 25.52 21.58
C ARG A 18 24.05 24.84 21.74
N ILE A 19 23.04 25.27 20.99
CA ILE A 19 21.72 24.64 20.98
C ILE A 19 21.84 23.18 20.49
N LEU A 20 22.48 22.94 19.35
CA LEU A 20 22.70 21.59 18.81
C LEU A 20 23.52 20.70 19.76
N SER A 21 24.46 21.26 20.52
CA SER A 21 25.27 20.49 21.50
C SER A 21 24.49 20.07 22.76
N ARG A 22 23.41 20.79 23.08
CA ARG A 22 22.55 20.52 24.25
C ARG A 22 21.30 19.72 23.89
N LEU A 23 20.89 19.77 22.63
CA LEU A 23 19.86 18.89 22.10
C LEU A 23 20.49 17.51 21.90
N PRO A 24 20.06 16.47 22.65
CA PRO A 24 20.51 15.13 22.34
C PRO A 24 20.14 14.85 20.89
N ALA A 25 21.10 14.34 20.10
CA ALA A 25 20.82 13.87 18.76
C ALA A 25 19.59 12.98 18.84
N MET A 26 18.52 13.39 18.16
CA MET A 26 17.27 12.66 18.17
C MET A 26 17.61 11.30 17.56
N LYS A 27 17.81 10.29 18.42
CA LYS A 27 18.03 8.93 17.95
C LYS A 27 16.83 8.63 17.07
N SER A 28 17.07 8.34 15.80
CA SER A 28 16.05 7.88 14.87
C SER A 28 15.46 6.57 15.43
N HIS A 29 14.49 6.71 16.32
CA HIS A 29 13.64 5.64 16.82
C HIS A 29 12.37 5.54 15.97
N ALA A 30 12.16 6.47 15.05
CA ALA A 30 11.24 6.30 13.93
C ALA A 30 11.86 5.31 12.93
N LYS A 31 12.04 4.07 13.38
CA LYS A 31 12.05 2.94 12.46
C LYS A 31 10.69 3.00 11.77
N SER A 32 10.71 3.13 10.46
CA SER A 32 9.54 2.99 9.60
C SER A 32 8.56 2.01 10.22
N CYS A 33 7.29 2.39 10.37
CA CYS A 33 6.23 1.40 10.61
C CYS A 33 6.52 0.23 9.68
N ILE A 34 6.60 -0.98 10.24
CA ILE A 34 6.68 -2.19 9.43
C ILE A 34 5.45 -2.11 8.53
N ASP A 35 5.65 -1.87 7.23
CA ASP A 35 4.54 -1.81 6.29
C ASP A 35 4.08 -3.25 6.06
N TYR A 36 3.15 -3.67 6.92
CA TYR A 36 2.56 -5.00 6.86
C TYR A 36 1.85 -5.23 5.52
N PHE A 37 1.42 -4.18 4.80
CA PHE A 37 0.75 -4.32 3.51
C PHE A 37 1.74 -4.68 2.41
N GLU A 38 2.88 -3.97 2.32
CA GLU A 38 3.94 -4.29 1.34
C GLU A 38 4.50 -5.70 1.55
N SER A 39 4.76 -6.08 2.80
CA SER A 39 5.20 -7.43 3.16
C SER A 39 4.13 -8.50 2.84
N SER A 40 2.87 -8.24 3.18
CA SER A 40 1.77 -9.17 2.90
C SER A 40 1.55 -9.37 1.40
N ALA A 41 1.60 -8.30 0.61
CA ALA A 41 1.48 -8.39 -0.85
C ALA A 41 2.68 -9.11 -1.48
N SER A 42 3.90 -8.85 -1.00
CA SER A 42 5.09 -9.56 -1.48
C SER A 42 4.98 -11.07 -1.20
N SER A 43 4.55 -11.45 0.01
CA SER A 43 4.26 -12.85 0.33
C SER A 43 3.17 -13.43 -0.56
N ALA A 44 2.10 -12.66 -0.84
CA ALA A 44 1.02 -13.10 -1.71
C ALA A 44 1.49 -13.47 -3.12
N ILE A 45 2.45 -12.70 -3.65
CA ILE A 45 3.02 -12.95 -4.98
C ILE A 45 3.91 -14.20 -4.96
N LEU A 46 4.69 -14.40 -3.89
CA LEU A 46 5.47 -15.63 -3.72
C LEU A 46 4.57 -16.86 -3.61
N ASP A 47 3.45 -16.74 -2.90
CA ASP A 47 2.46 -17.82 -2.76
C ASP A 47 1.81 -18.12 -4.12
N ILE A 48 1.44 -17.10 -4.90
CA ILE A 48 0.93 -17.26 -6.27
C ILE A 48 1.99 -17.90 -7.18
N ASP A 49 3.24 -17.44 -7.15
CA ASP A 49 4.36 -18.00 -7.92
C ASP A 49 4.57 -19.49 -7.58
N ARG A 50 4.48 -19.85 -6.30
CA ARG A 50 4.53 -21.24 -5.83
C ARG A 50 3.39 -22.06 -6.43
N MET A 51 2.16 -21.58 -6.30
CA MET A 51 0.97 -22.28 -6.82
C MET A 51 1.07 -22.52 -8.34
N LEU A 52 1.48 -21.50 -9.10
CA LEU A 52 1.67 -21.62 -10.54
C LEU A 52 2.76 -22.64 -10.89
N SER A 53 3.86 -22.69 -10.13
CA SER A 53 4.92 -23.69 -10.31
C SER A 53 4.46 -25.11 -9.99
N GLU A 54 3.57 -25.27 -9.00
CA GLU A 54 2.98 -26.57 -8.69
C GLU A 54 2.04 -27.05 -9.80
N LEU A 55 1.26 -26.14 -10.41
CA LEU A 55 0.41 -26.46 -11.57
C LEU A 55 1.24 -26.88 -12.78
N GLU A 56 2.38 -26.22 -13.01
CA GLU A 56 3.36 -26.61 -14.02
C GLU A 56 3.87 -28.03 -13.79
N THR A 57 4.29 -28.33 -12.56
CA THR A 57 4.80 -29.65 -12.16
C THR A 57 3.74 -30.76 -12.30
N MET A 58 2.46 -30.39 -12.13
CA MET A 58 1.33 -31.29 -12.32
C MET A 58 0.92 -31.47 -13.79
N ASN A 59 1.62 -30.83 -14.73
CA ASN A 59 1.31 -30.74 -16.16
C ASN A 59 -0.12 -30.22 -16.42
N LEU A 60 -0.57 -29.26 -15.61
CA LEU A 60 -1.88 -28.61 -15.77
C LEU A 60 -1.78 -27.26 -16.48
N LEU A 61 -0.59 -26.68 -16.53
CA LEU A 61 -0.27 -25.45 -17.28
C LEU A 61 1.06 -25.62 -17.97
N ASP A 62 1.23 -24.99 -19.13
CA ASP A 62 2.53 -24.96 -19.79
C ASP A 62 3.47 -23.92 -19.18
N HIS A 63 4.77 -24.15 -19.33
CA HIS A 63 5.82 -23.28 -18.79
C HIS A 63 5.75 -21.84 -19.34
N GLY A 64 5.29 -21.65 -20.58
CA GLY A 64 5.11 -20.33 -21.20
C GLY A 64 3.98 -19.54 -20.54
N GLU A 65 2.82 -20.17 -20.32
CA GLU A 65 1.68 -19.61 -19.60
C GLU A 65 2.06 -19.26 -18.15
N VAL A 66 2.72 -20.18 -17.44
CA VAL A 66 3.17 -19.97 -16.06
C VAL A 66 4.11 -18.77 -15.96
N ASN A 67 5.10 -18.67 -16.85
CA ASN A 67 6.01 -17.52 -16.86
C ASN A 67 5.31 -16.21 -17.26
N GLY A 68 4.33 -16.27 -18.17
CA GLY A 68 3.51 -15.14 -18.52
C GLY A 68 2.75 -14.59 -17.31
N PHE A 69 2.12 -15.46 -16.52
CA PHE A 69 1.42 -15.07 -15.29
C PHE A 69 2.38 -14.52 -14.22
N LYS A 70 3.48 -15.22 -13.93
CA LYS A 70 4.50 -14.75 -12.97
C LYS A 70 5.04 -13.36 -13.34
N THR A 71 5.33 -13.14 -14.61
CA THR A 71 5.80 -11.84 -15.10
C THR A 71 4.74 -10.75 -14.93
N SER A 72 3.48 -11.06 -15.25
CA SER A 72 2.37 -10.13 -15.08
C SER A 72 2.16 -9.73 -13.62
N PHE A 73 2.27 -10.68 -12.68
CA PHE A 73 2.19 -10.40 -11.24
C PHE A 73 3.32 -9.52 -10.72
N ARG A 74 4.55 -9.70 -11.24
CA ARG A 74 5.67 -8.80 -10.94
C ARG A 74 5.41 -7.38 -11.43
N GLN A 75 4.88 -7.23 -12.65
CA GLN A 75 4.50 -5.92 -13.21
C GLN A 75 3.39 -5.25 -12.39
N ILE A 76 2.40 -6.02 -11.90
CA ILE A 76 1.39 -5.50 -10.96
C ILE A 76 2.05 -4.94 -9.71
N MET A 77 2.99 -5.68 -9.11
CA MET A 77 3.70 -5.19 -7.91
C MET A 77 4.54 -3.94 -8.18
N GLU A 78 5.26 -3.90 -9.30
CA GLU A 78 6.03 -2.72 -9.71
C GLU A 78 5.13 -1.50 -9.90
N TYR A 79 3.98 -1.67 -10.55
CA TYR A 79 2.98 -0.62 -10.72
C TYR A 79 2.45 -0.12 -9.37
N LEU A 80 2.05 -1.03 -8.47
CA LEU A 80 1.51 -0.67 -7.16
C LEU A 80 2.54 0.10 -6.32
N ASN A 81 3.78 -0.39 -6.25
CA ASN A 81 4.83 0.21 -5.44
C ASN A 81 5.33 1.56 -5.99
N GLY A 82 5.30 1.73 -7.32
CA GLY A 82 5.75 2.92 -8.01
C GLY A 82 4.60 3.81 -8.50
N ASN A 83 4.17 3.58 -9.73
CA ASN A 83 3.33 4.50 -10.51
C ASN A 83 1.95 4.76 -9.91
N PHE A 84 1.36 3.78 -9.21
CA PHE A 84 0.03 3.96 -8.62
C PHE A 84 -0.03 5.17 -7.68
N LYS A 85 1.01 5.36 -6.84
CA LYS A 85 1.10 6.51 -5.92
C LYS A 85 1.16 7.84 -6.66
N LEU A 86 1.77 7.89 -7.86
CA LEU A 86 1.86 9.07 -8.71
C LEU A 86 0.55 9.36 -9.46
N HIS A 87 -0.18 8.31 -9.81
CA HIS A 87 -1.46 8.42 -10.50
C HIS A 87 -2.59 8.84 -9.56
N ALA A 88 -2.54 8.42 -8.30
CA ALA A 88 -3.51 8.76 -7.28
C ALA A 88 -3.53 10.28 -6.99
N LYS A 89 -4.71 10.88 -7.09
CA LYS A 89 -4.94 12.33 -6.93
C LYS A 89 -6.20 12.56 -6.14
N MET A 90 -6.32 13.73 -5.50
CA MET A 90 -7.53 14.09 -4.76
C MET A 90 -8.78 13.91 -5.63
N GLN A 91 -8.75 14.45 -6.85
CA GLN A 91 -9.80 14.29 -7.85
C GLN A 91 -9.22 13.78 -9.18
N SER A 92 -9.90 12.83 -9.82
CA SER A 92 -9.48 12.25 -11.10
C SER A 92 -10.67 11.65 -11.85
N TYR A 93 -10.70 11.78 -13.17
CA TYR A 93 -11.70 11.11 -14.00
C TYR A 93 -11.55 9.58 -14.02
N TYR A 94 -10.43 9.06 -13.51
CA TYR A 94 -10.17 7.64 -13.37
C TYR A 94 -10.60 7.16 -11.98
N SER A 95 -11.51 6.18 -11.93
CA SER A 95 -12.12 5.68 -10.69
C SER A 95 -11.08 5.26 -9.65
N ASP A 96 -10.05 4.53 -10.05
CA ASP A 96 -9.02 3.98 -9.15
C ASP A 96 -7.99 5.01 -8.70
N HIS A 97 -7.97 6.18 -9.34
CA HIS A 97 -7.00 7.24 -9.07
C HIS A 97 -7.61 8.40 -8.31
N CYS A 98 -8.94 8.53 -8.32
CA CYS A 98 -9.63 9.55 -7.55
C CYS A 98 -9.72 9.13 -6.09
N LEU A 99 -8.97 9.80 -5.22
CA LEU A 99 -8.94 9.49 -3.80
C LEU A 99 -10.25 9.89 -3.11
N THR A 100 -10.87 11.00 -3.53
CA THR A 100 -12.20 11.39 -3.04
C THR A 100 -13.22 10.30 -3.33
N TRP A 101 -13.17 9.66 -4.50
CA TRP A 101 -14.06 8.55 -4.84
C TRP A 101 -13.67 7.24 -4.18
N GLY A 102 -12.42 6.80 -4.38
CA GLY A 102 -11.94 5.48 -3.96
C GLY A 102 -11.84 5.29 -2.44
N LEU A 103 -11.87 6.38 -1.66
CA LEU A 103 -11.92 6.33 -0.20
C LEU A 103 -13.31 6.70 0.37
N SER A 104 -14.29 6.99 -0.47
CA SER A 104 -15.67 7.21 -0.04
C SER A 104 -16.42 5.89 0.06
N ASP A 105 -17.36 5.81 0.99
CA ASP A 105 -18.31 4.70 1.09
C ASP A 105 -19.68 5.13 0.55
N THR A 106 -20.03 4.70 -0.66
CA THR A 106 -21.32 5.04 -1.30
C THR A 106 -22.54 4.52 -0.55
N SER A 107 -22.38 3.58 0.37
CA SER A 107 -23.46 3.03 1.18
C SER A 107 -23.75 3.86 2.44
N ASN A 108 -22.81 4.72 2.84
CA ASN A 108 -22.91 5.53 4.05
C ASN A 108 -22.78 7.02 3.71
N THR A 109 -23.90 7.75 3.81
CA THR A 109 -23.97 9.18 3.49
C THR A 109 -23.04 10.05 4.34
N PHE A 110 -22.63 9.59 5.53
CA PHE A 110 -21.67 10.29 6.38
C PHE A 110 -20.21 10.07 5.96
N LEU A 111 -19.94 9.07 5.13
CA LEU A 111 -18.61 8.70 4.64
C LEU A 111 -18.45 8.92 3.13
N ILE A 112 -19.39 9.64 2.51
CA ILE A 112 -19.29 10.10 1.12
C ILE A 112 -18.63 11.47 1.09
N ALA A 113 -17.52 11.57 0.38
CA ALA A 113 -16.93 12.85 0.04
C ALA A 113 -17.57 13.42 -1.25
N PRO A 114 -17.95 14.71 -1.26
CA PRO A 114 -18.55 15.33 -2.43
C PRO A 114 -17.53 15.44 -3.55
N HIS A 115 -17.97 15.15 -4.78
CA HIS A 115 -17.19 15.29 -6.00
C HIS A 115 -18.09 15.67 -7.17
N SER A 116 -17.59 16.45 -8.12
CA SER A 116 -18.36 17.03 -9.23
C SER A 116 -18.02 16.45 -10.61
N HIS A 117 -17.25 15.37 -10.66
CA HIS A 117 -16.78 14.76 -11.91
C HIS A 117 -17.22 13.30 -12.03
N SER A 118 -17.15 12.75 -13.25
CA SER A 118 -17.50 11.36 -13.54
C SER A 118 -16.30 10.41 -13.42
N HIS A 119 -16.58 9.15 -13.07
CA HIS A 119 -15.58 8.08 -12.87
C HIS A 119 -15.70 6.96 -13.91
N GLN A 120 -16.04 7.32 -15.15
CA GLN A 120 -16.27 6.33 -16.22
C GLN A 120 -14.97 5.81 -16.85
N LYS A 121 -13.83 6.49 -16.63
CA LYS A 121 -12.56 6.09 -17.22
C LYS A 121 -11.83 5.10 -16.31
N ARG A 122 -11.17 4.13 -16.94
CA ARG A 122 -10.33 3.12 -16.27
C ARG A 122 -8.90 3.28 -16.77
N CYS A 123 -7.96 3.27 -15.84
CA CYS A 123 -6.54 3.33 -16.16
C CYS A 123 -6.10 1.99 -16.77
N ALA A 124 -5.23 2.03 -17.79
CA ALA A 124 -4.75 0.83 -18.45
C ALA A 124 -4.07 -0.13 -17.46
N ASP A 125 -3.23 0.38 -16.56
CA ASP A 125 -2.52 -0.45 -15.56
C ASP A 125 -3.49 -1.04 -14.52
N CYS A 126 -4.42 -0.23 -14.01
CA CYS A 126 -5.45 -0.72 -13.07
C CYS A 126 -6.35 -1.77 -13.72
N LYS A 127 -6.72 -1.57 -14.98
CA LYS A 127 -7.51 -2.53 -15.76
C LYS A 127 -6.72 -3.80 -16.02
N GLY A 128 -5.44 -3.68 -16.38
CA GLY A 128 -4.54 -4.82 -16.60
C GLY A 128 -4.36 -5.67 -15.36
N MET A 129 -4.27 -5.06 -14.17
CA MET A 129 -4.27 -5.80 -12.89
C MET A 129 -5.53 -6.67 -12.75
N ASP A 130 -6.71 -6.08 -12.93
CA ASP A 130 -7.98 -6.81 -12.80
C ASP A 130 -8.12 -7.91 -13.85
N GLU A 131 -7.72 -7.63 -15.10
CA GLU A 131 -7.76 -8.61 -16.20
C GLU A 131 -6.84 -9.81 -15.97
N ILE A 132 -5.62 -9.60 -15.47
CA ILE A 132 -4.70 -10.69 -15.13
C ILE A 132 -5.24 -11.52 -13.97
N ILE A 133 -5.79 -10.86 -12.95
CA ILE A 133 -6.40 -11.55 -11.80
C ILE A 133 -7.57 -12.42 -12.25
N GLU A 134 -8.47 -11.86 -13.06
CA GLU A 134 -9.61 -12.59 -13.60
C GLU A 134 -9.19 -13.75 -14.51
N LYS A 135 -8.19 -13.52 -15.38
CA LYS A 135 -7.66 -14.54 -16.28
C LYS A 135 -7.13 -15.74 -15.52
N VAL A 136 -6.29 -15.53 -14.51
CA VAL A 136 -5.72 -16.62 -13.70
C VAL A 136 -6.82 -17.34 -12.92
N ASN A 137 -7.77 -16.61 -12.32
CA ASN A 137 -8.90 -17.22 -11.63
C ASN A 137 -9.73 -18.11 -12.57
N LYS A 138 -10.02 -17.63 -13.78
CA LYS A 138 -10.76 -18.39 -14.79
C LYS A 138 -10.03 -19.67 -15.18
N THR A 139 -8.73 -19.57 -15.45
CA THR A 139 -7.88 -20.73 -15.76
C THR A 139 -7.87 -21.75 -14.63
N LEU A 140 -7.76 -21.31 -13.36
CA LEU A 140 -7.84 -22.22 -12.21
C LEU A 140 -9.19 -22.94 -12.13
N VAL A 141 -10.29 -22.24 -12.39
CA VAL A 141 -11.65 -22.81 -12.39
C VAL A 141 -11.82 -23.83 -13.52
N GLU A 142 -11.38 -23.50 -14.73
CA GLU A 142 -11.43 -24.39 -15.90
C GLU A 142 -10.69 -25.71 -15.62
N ILE A 143 -9.44 -25.63 -15.14
CA ILE A 143 -8.64 -26.81 -14.78
C ILE A 143 -9.32 -27.63 -13.65
N LYS A 144 -9.92 -26.95 -12.67
CA LYS A 144 -10.63 -27.60 -11.55
C LYS A 144 -11.88 -28.34 -12.00
N ASP A 145 -12.58 -27.82 -13.00
CA ASP A 145 -13.81 -28.43 -13.51
C ASP A 145 -13.50 -29.71 -14.31
N GLU A 146 -12.36 -29.76 -15.00
CA GLU A 146 -11.86 -30.95 -15.71
C GLU A 146 -11.18 -31.98 -14.78
N ALA A 147 -10.68 -31.54 -13.62
CA ALA A 147 -9.99 -32.41 -12.67
C ALA A 147 -10.93 -33.34 -11.88
N THR A 148 -10.39 -34.48 -11.44
CA THR A 148 -11.09 -35.46 -10.59
C THR A 148 -10.25 -35.87 -9.38
N GLY A 149 -10.91 -36.44 -8.36
CA GLY A 149 -10.29 -36.96 -7.15
C GLY A 149 -9.41 -35.95 -6.41
N ALA A 150 -8.23 -36.39 -5.97
CA ALA A 150 -7.29 -35.56 -5.20
C ALA A 150 -6.83 -34.29 -5.93
N LYS A 151 -6.75 -34.31 -7.27
CA LYS A 151 -6.39 -33.12 -8.06
C LYS A 151 -7.45 -32.03 -7.93
N LYS A 152 -8.73 -32.40 -8.01
CA LYS A 152 -9.86 -31.46 -7.87
C LYS A 152 -9.90 -30.81 -6.49
N GLN A 153 -9.63 -31.59 -5.45
CA GLN A 153 -9.54 -31.08 -4.08
C GLN A 153 -8.41 -30.04 -3.96
N LYS A 154 -7.20 -30.39 -4.42
CA LYS A 154 -6.05 -29.48 -4.39
C LYS A 154 -6.30 -28.18 -5.16
N LEU A 155 -6.94 -28.25 -6.33
CA LEU A 155 -7.31 -27.06 -7.12
C LEU A 155 -8.35 -26.19 -6.41
N THR A 156 -9.26 -26.80 -5.65
CA THR A 156 -10.23 -26.05 -4.84
C THR A 156 -9.53 -25.27 -3.72
N GLU A 157 -8.55 -25.89 -3.06
CA GLU A 157 -7.70 -25.23 -2.06
C GLU A 157 -6.90 -24.08 -2.69
N PHE A 158 -6.34 -24.30 -3.88
CA PHE A 158 -5.64 -23.26 -4.63
C PHE A 158 -6.54 -22.07 -5.00
N ILE A 159 -7.77 -22.28 -5.46
CA ILE A 159 -8.67 -21.16 -5.78
C ILE A 159 -8.96 -20.32 -4.54
N VAL A 160 -9.16 -20.97 -3.39
CA VAL A 160 -9.38 -20.29 -2.11
C VAL A 160 -8.13 -19.49 -1.69
N GLU A 161 -6.95 -20.13 -1.73
CA GLU A 161 -5.68 -19.47 -1.41
C GLU A 161 -5.39 -18.28 -2.35
N TYR A 162 -5.63 -18.47 -3.65
CA TYR A 162 -5.51 -17.43 -4.66
C TYR A 162 -6.38 -16.22 -4.34
N GLY A 163 -7.66 -16.44 -3.98
CA GLY A 163 -8.56 -15.38 -3.56
C GLY A 163 -8.06 -14.58 -2.36
N TYR A 164 -7.49 -15.26 -1.36
CA TYR A 164 -6.85 -14.58 -0.21
C TYR A 164 -5.62 -13.76 -0.62
N ASN A 165 -4.79 -14.28 -1.52
CA ASN A 165 -3.61 -13.58 -2.00
C ASN A 165 -3.96 -12.36 -2.86
N VAL A 166 -4.96 -12.48 -3.73
CA VAL A 166 -5.52 -11.35 -4.50
C VAL A 166 -6.05 -10.25 -3.57
N LYS A 167 -6.73 -10.62 -2.48
CA LYS A 167 -7.20 -9.65 -1.49
C LYS A 167 -6.04 -8.84 -0.89
N LYS A 168 -4.91 -9.47 -0.60
CA LYS A 168 -3.70 -8.77 -0.08
C LYS A 168 -3.17 -7.73 -1.09
N LEU A 169 -3.27 -7.98 -2.39
CA LEU A 169 -2.88 -7.01 -3.43
C LEU A 169 -3.81 -5.79 -3.45
N TYR A 170 -5.13 -6.00 -3.36
CA TYR A 170 -6.08 -4.90 -3.27
C TYR A 170 -5.91 -4.11 -1.96
N GLU A 171 -5.59 -4.78 -0.86
CA GLU A 171 -5.26 -4.09 0.40
C GLU A 171 -4.01 -3.23 0.29
N LEU A 172 -2.98 -3.66 -0.44
CA LEU A 172 -1.81 -2.83 -0.74
C LEU A 172 -2.19 -1.59 -1.56
N LYS A 173 -2.98 -1.77 -2.63
CA LYS A 173 -3.48 -0.65 -3.44
C LYS A 173 -4.27 0.35 -2.59
N ALA A 174 -5.17 -0.14 -1.74
CA ALA A 174 -5.94 0.70 -0.83
C ALA A 174 -5.04 1.39 0.21
N HIS A 175 -4.02 0.70 0.72
CA HIS A 175 -3.02 1.27 1.62
C HIS A 175 -2.28 2.44 0.95
N HIS A 176 -1.82 2.27 -0.29
CA HIS A 176 -1.18 3.35 -1.03
C HIS A 176 -2.14 4.54 -1.28
N ALA A 177 -3.40 4.29 -1.63
CA ALA A 177 -4.39 5.35 -1.78
C ALA A 177 -4.56 6.16 -0.48
N ARG A 178 -4.69 5.48 0.67
CA ARG A 178 -4.76 6.13 2.00
C ARG A 178 -3.48 6.91 2.32
N SER A 179 -2.31 6.37 1.97
CA SER A 179 -1.02 7.02 2.20
C SER A 179 -0.87 8.32 1.41
N VAL A 180 -1.24 8.31 0.12
CA VAL A 180 -1.23 9.51 -0.73
C VAL A 180 -2.24 10.53 -0.21
N PHE A 181 -3.47 10.11 0.10
CA PHE A 181 -4.49 10.99 0.65
C PHE A 181 -4.03 11.67 1.95
N THR A 182 -3.48 10.90 2.88
CA THR A 182 -2.96 11.41 4.16
C THR A 182 -1.84 12.43 3.94
N SER A 183 -0.98 12.19 2.95
CA SER A 183 0.11 13.11 2.61
C SER A 183 -0.43 14.43 2.03
N LEU A 184 -1.38 14.36 1.11
CA LEU A 184 -2.03 15.55 0.52
C LEU A 184 -2.79 16.37 1.58
N GLU A 185 -3.54 15.72 2.46
CA GLU A 185 -4.25 16.42 3.54
C GLU A 185 -3.28 17.03 4.55
N ARG A 186 -2.17 16.35 4.87
CA ARG A 186 -1.11 16.92 5.71
C ARG A 186 -0.55 18.19 5.08
N GLU A 187 -0.21 18.17 3.80
CA GLU A 187 0.28 19.34 3.07
C GLU A 187 -0.74 20.48 3.09
N ARG A 188 -2.03 20.17 2.86
CA ARG A 188 -3.12 21.15 2.92
C ARG A 188 -3.24 21.80 4.29
N ILE A 189 -3.23 20.99 5.37
CA ILE A 189 -3.34 21.49 6.74
C ILE A 189 -2.15 22.38 7.07
N ILE A 190 -0.93 21.92 6.81
CA ILE A 190 0.30 22.68 7.07
C ILE A 190 0.30 24.00 6.30
N GLY A 191 -0.13 23.98 5.04
CA GLY A 191 -0.25 25.19 4.21
C GLY A 191 -1.31 26.18 4.69
N SER A 192 -2.24 25.75 5.54
CA SER A 192 -3.31 26.59 6.11
C SER A 192 -3.04 27.06 7.55
N LEU A 193 -1.88 26.73 8.14
CA LEU A 193 -1.55 27.13 9.51
C LEU A 193 -1.32 28.64 9.62
N GLU A 194 -1.91 29.24 10.64
CA GLU A 194 -1.66 30.64 11.04
C GLU A 194 -0.42 30.76 11.97
N GLU A 195 0.10 31.97 12.19
CA GLU A 195 1.35 32.23 12.96
C GLU A 195 1.38 31.63 14.38
N ASN A 196 0.23 31.35 14.99
CA ASN A 196 0.11 30.78 16.34
C ASN A 196 -0.48 29.36 16.36
N GLN A 197 -0.51 28.68 15.22
CA GLN A 197 -1.02 27.32 15.10
C GLN A 197 0.12 26.34 14.84
N CYS A 198 -0.05 25.10 15.31
CA CYS A 198 0.89 24.02 15.03
C CYS A 198 0.15 22.75 14.58
N PHE A 199 0.74 22.00 13.66
CA PHE A 199 0.22 20.70 13.24
C PHE A 199 0.78 19.60 14.14
N LEU A 200 -0.10 18.94 14.89
CA LEU A 200 0.25 17.79 15.72
C LEU A 200 -0.07 16.50 14.97
N THR A 201 0.94 15.69 14.70
CA THR A 201 0.73 14.30 14.26
C THR A 201 0.72 13.39 15.48
N ALA A 202 -0.40 12.72 15.73
CA ALA A 202 -0.51 11.70 16.77
C ALA A 202 -0.72 10.33 16.14
N ASP A 203 0.30 9.48 16.17
CA ASP A 203 0.16 8.07 15.76
C ASP A 203 -0.53 7.28 16.87
N TYR A 204 -1.85 7.16 16.77
CA TYR A 204 -2.67 6.39 17.72
C TYR A 204 -2.44 4.88 17.60
N VAL A 205 -2.13 4.39 16.41
CA VAL A 205 -1.93 2.96 16.13
C VAL A 205 -0.67 2.44 16.81
N GLN A 206 0.42 3.22 16.80
CA GLN A 206 1.66 2.89 17.51
C GLN A 206 1.56 2.94 19.04
N LYS A 207 0.59 3.68 19.60
CA LYS A 207 0.36 3.70 21.06
C LYS A 207 -0.49 2.53 21.54
N TRP A 208 -1.39 2.03 20.69
CA TRP A 208 -2.41 1.05 21.09
C TRP A 208 -2.04 -0.40 20.74
N LEU A 209 -1.35 -0.66 19.62
CA LEU A 209 -0.89 -2.02 19.25
C LEU A 209 0.01 -2.70 20.29
N PRO A 210 0.97 -2.00 20.94
CA PRO A 210 1.78 -2.59 22.01
C PRO A 210 0.99 -2.98 23.27
N ALA A 211 -0.25 -2.50 23.42
CA ALA A 211 -1.12 -2.89 24.53
C ALA A 211 -1.79 -4.26 24.28
N PHE A 212 -1.95 -4.65 23.00
CA PHE A 212 -2.63 -5.91 22.61
C PHE A 212 -1.66 -7.04 22.34
N PHE A 213 -0.52 -6.75 21.70
CA PHE A 213 0.55 -7.72 21.52
C PHE A 213 1.55 -7.55 22.67
N LYS A 214 1.73 -8.58 23.50
CA LYS A 214 2.76 -8.63 24.56
C LYS A 214 4.20 -8.66 23.99
N GLU A 215 4.47 -7.97 22.89
CA GLU A 215 5.82 -7.75 22.40
C GLU A 215 6.40 -6.56 23.17
N SER A 216 7.53 -6.77 23.86
CA SER A 216 8.26 -5.64 24.46
C SER A 216 8.63 -4.63 23.37
N GLN A 217 8.69 -3.33 23.71
CA GLN A 217 9.16 -2.28 22.78
C GLN A 217 10.50 -2.65 22.11
N LYS A 218 11.37 -3.38 22.80
CA LYS A 218 12.64 -3.88 22.26
C LYS A 218 12.46 -4.90 21.13
N MET A 219 11.43 -5.75 21.19
CA MET A 219 11.09 -6.71 20.12
C MET A 219 10.42 -6.03 18.92
N TRP A 220 9.63 -4.98 19.18
CA TRP A 220 8.97 -4.20 18.13
C TRP A 220 9.98 -3.36 17.33
N PHE A 221 10.81 -2.57 18.03
CA PHE A 221 11.82 -1.73 17.40
C PHE A 221 13.14 -2.47 17.12
N GLY A 222 13.30 -3.73 17.52
CA GLY A 222 14.56 -4.49 17.37
C GLY A 222 14.73 -5.21 16.04
N LYS A 223 13.66 -5.40 15.26
CA LYS A 223 13.63 -6.37 14.15
C LYS A 223 14.45 -6.00 12.89
N ASN A 224 15.03 -4.80 12.81
CA ASN A 224 16.11 -4.52 11.86
C ASN A 224 17.17 -3.62 12.51
N GLY A 225 18.33 -4.21 12.76
CA GLY A 225 19.54 -3.59 13.30
C GLY A 225 20.68 -4.59 13.24
N LYS A 226 21.32 -4.66 12.08
CA LYS A 226 22.77 -4.87 12.03
C LYS A 226 23.41 -3.49 12.02
#